data_AF-A0A958QCR1-F1
#
_entry.id   AF-A0A958QCR1-F1
#
_cell.length_a   1.000
_cell.length_b   1.000
_cell.length_c   1.000
_cell.angle_alpha   90.00
_cell.angle_beta   90.00
_cell.angle_gamma   90.00
#
_symmetry.space_group_name_H-M   'P 1'
#
loop_
_entity.id
_entity.type
_entity.pdbx_description
1 polymer ?
#
loop_
_entity_poly.entity_id
_entity_poly.type
_entity_poly.pdbx_seq_one_letter_code
_entity_poly.pdbx_strand_id
1 'polypeptide(L)' 'PEAMIGKQIVIVANLKPAKLMGIESQGMLLAAGDAEPLALVSLDAPVPNGTRVR' A
#
# COMPACT_ATOMS: atom_id res chain seq x y z
N PRO A 1 -7.63 -7.29 10.90
CA PRO A 1 -6.31 -6.67 11.18
C PRO A 1 -5.13 -7.62 10.98
N GLU A 2 -5.26 -8.87 11.46
CA GLU A 2 -4.21 -9.89 11.42
C GLU A 2 -3.74 -10.24 9.99
N ALA A 3 -4.65 -10.23 9.01
CA ALA A 3 -4.34 -10.53 7.61
C ALA A 3 -3.37 -9.54 6.93
N MET A 4 -3.10 -8.39 7.56
CA MET A 4 -2.14 -7.39 7.06
C MET A 4 -0.76 -7.52 7.70
N ILE A 5 -0.65 -8.27 8.81
CA ILE A 5 0.62 -8.41 9.53
C ILE A 5 1.53 -9.34 8.72
N GLY A 6 2.70 -8.86 8.32
CA GLY A 6 3.68 -9.61 7.52
C GLY A 6 3.37 -9.70 6.02
N LYS A 7 2.27 -9.10 5.55
CA LYS A 7 1.93 -9.07 4.12
C LYS A 7 2.75 -8.00 3.40
N GLN A 8 3.42 -8.38 2.31
CA GLN A 8 4.11 -7.42 1.45
C GLN A 8 3.12 -6.73 0.52
N ILE A 9 3.20 -5.40 0.49
CA ILE A 9 2.27 -4.51 -0.20
C ILE A 9 3.05 -3.50 -1.04
N VAL A 10 2.40 -2.94 -2.06
CA VAL A 10 2.96 -1.84 -2.84
C VAL A 10 2.40 -0.52 -2.34
N ILE A 11 3.30 0.44 -2.12
CA ILE A 11 2.96 1.80 -1.71
C ILE A 11 3.47 2.84 -2.70
N VAL A 12 2.75 3.95 -2.81
CA VAL A 12 3.19 5.16 -3.50
C VAL A 12 3.84 6.08 -2.46
N ALA A 13 5.17 6.21 -2.53
CA ALA A 13 5.98 6.94 -1.54
C ALA A 13 6.35 8.37 -1.95
N ASN A 14 5.93 8.85 -3.12
CA ASN A 14 6.23 10.21 -3.62
C ASN A 14 5.08 11.21 -3.42
N LEU A 15 4.03 10.82 -2.71
CA LEU A 15 2.89 11.69 -2.43
C LEU A 15 3.24 12.67 -1.31
N LYS A 16 2.75 13.90 -1.42
CA LYS A 16 2.83 14.87 -0.32
C LYS A 16 2.04 14.32 0.87
N PRO A 17 2.55 14.43 2.10
CA PRO A 17 1.82 13.99 3.28
C PRO A 17 0.44 14.65 3.34
N ALA A 18 -0.58 13.83 3.56
CA ALA A 18 -1.96 14.28 3.66
C ALA A 18 -2.50 13.97 5.05
N LYS A 19 -3.17 14.94 5.68
CA LYS A 19 -3.86 14.69 6.95
C LYS A 19 -5.19 14.02 6.67
N LEU A 20 -5.33 12.77 7.08
CA LEU A 20 -6.59 12.04 7.09
C LEU A 20 -7.06 11.89 8.54
N MET A 21 -8.21 12.47 8.86
CA MET A 21 -8.84 12.38 10.20
C MET A 21 -7.89 12.73 11.36
N GLY A 22 -7.02 13.72 11.17
CA GLY A 22 -6.05 14.19 12.17
C GLY A 22 -4.73 13.42 12.22
N ILE A 23 -4.59 12.34 11.44
CA ILE A 23 -3.35 11.55 11.32
C ILE A 23 -2.65 11.90 10.00
N GLU A 24 -1.34 12.10 10.05
CA GLU A 24 -0.53 12.32 8.84
C GLU A 24 -0.29 10.99 8.11
N SER A 25 -0.84 10.88 6.90
CA SER A 25 -0.56 9.77 6.00
C SER A 25 0.70 10.05 5.20
N GLN A 26 1.69 9.15 5.32
CA GLN A 26 2.98 9.23 4.63
C GLN A 26 3.04 8.41 3.33
N GLY A 27 1.91 7.88 2.87
CA GLY A 27 1.87 7.08 1.65
C GLY A 27 0.49 6.56 1.35
N MET A 28 0.35 5.93 0.19
CA MET A 28 -0.91 5.32 -0.27
C MET A 28 -0.65 3.88 -0.68
N LEU A 29 -1.47 2.94 -0.21
CA LEU A 29 -1.44 1.56 -0.68
C LEU A 29 -2.07 1.47 -2.06
N LEU A 30 -1.49 0.67 -2.95
CA LEU A 30 -2.10 0.38 -4.25
C LEU A 30 -3.10 -0.77 -4.13
N ALA A 31 -4.29 -0.54 -4.67
CA ALA A 31 -5.34 -1.53 -4.85
C ALA A 31 -5.91 -1.41 -6.27
N ALA A 32 -6.31 -2.54 -6.85
CA ALA A 32 -6.94 -2.62 -8.15
C ALA A 32 -8.44 -2.88 -8.00
N GLY A 33 -9.27 -2.13 -8.71
CA GLY A 33 -10.71 -2.31 -8.77
C GLY A 33 -11.43 -1.01 -9.11
N ASP A 34 -12.52 -1.12 -9.88
CA ASP A 34 -13.34 0.02 -10.28
C ASP A 34 -14.51 0.28 -9.30
N ALA A 35 -14.88 -0.72 -8.50
CA ALA A 35 -15.87 -0.64 -7.43
C ALA A 35 -15.51 -1.62 -6.30
N GLU A 36 -16.05 -1.40 -5.10
CA GLU A 36 -15.80 -2.27 -3.95
C GLU A 36 -16.25 -3.72 -4.20
N PRO A 37 -15.48 -4.74 -3.76
CA PRO A 37 -14.23 -4.64 -2.99
C PRO A 37 -12.99 -4.43 -3.87
N LEU A 38 -12.10 -3.52 -3.43
CA LEU A 38 -10.80 -3.31 -4.07
C LEU A 38 -9.83 -4.45 -3.69
N ALA A 39 -9.08 -4.96 -4.67
CA ALA A 39 -8.05 -5.97 -4.46
C ALA A 39 -6.70 -5.32 -4.17
N LEU A 40 -6.13 -5.56 -2.98
CA LEU A 40 -4.79 -5.07 -2.62
C LEU A 40 -3.71 -5.67 -3.54
N VAL A 41 -2.85 -4.81 -4.08
CA VAL A 41 -1.69 -5.25 -4.87
C VAL A 41 -0.66 -5.87 -3.92
N SER A 42 -0.48 -7.18 -4.03
CA SER A 42 0.57 -7.95 -3.37
C SER A 42 1.61 -8.44 -4.38
N LEU A 43 2.78 -8.82 -3.88
CA LEU A 43 3.84 -9.42 -4.68
C LEU A 43 3.65 -10.92 -4.78
N ASP A 44 4.04 -11.52 -5.91
CA ASP A 44 3.98 -12.97 -6.11
C ASP A 44 5.11 -13.72 -5.37
N ALA A 45 6.23 -13.03 -5.16
CA ALA A 45 7.42 -13.52 -4.49
C ALA A 45 7.91 -12.51 -3.45
N PRO A 46 8.57 -12.99 -2.38
CA PRO A 46 9.12 -12.11 -1.38
C PRO A 46 10.29 -11.30 -1.92
N VAL A 47 10.26 -9.98 -1.73
CA VAL A 47 11.35 -9.08 -2.13
C VAL A 47 11.84 -8.25 -0.94
N PRO A 48 13.06 -7.71 -0.97
CA PRO A 48 13.50 -6.77 0.06
C PRO A 48 12.57 -5.56 0.18
N ASN A 49 12.26 -5.15 1.41
CA ASN A 49 11.43 -3.97 1.65
C ASN A 49 12.06 -2.72 1.03
N GLY A 50 11.25 -1.90 0.34
CA GLY A 50 11.73 -0.72 -0.37
C GLY A 50 12.24 -0.98 -1.79
N THR A 51 12.11 -2.21 -2.31
CA THR A 51 12.35 -2.51 -3.72
C THR A 51 11.52 -1.59 -4.61
N ARG A 52 12.17 -0.89 -5.54
CA ARG A 52 11.49 0.05 -6.45
C ARG A 52 10.70 -0.74 -7.49
N VAL A 53 9.38 -0.52 -7.50
CA VAL A 53 8.51 -1.02 -8.57
C VAL A 53 8.83 -0.28 -9.87
N ARG A 54 8.86 -1.01 -10.98
CA ARG A 54 9.14 -0.51 -12.32
C ARG A 54 7.95 -0.71 -13.24
#